data_AF-A0A9X5BHK2-F1
#
_entry.id   AF-A0A9X5BHK2-F1
#
_cell.length_a   1.000
_cell.length_b   1.000
_cell.length_c   1.000
_cell.angle_alpha   90.00
_cell.angle_beta   90.00
_cell.angle_gamma   90.00
#
_symmetry.space_group_name_H-M   'P 1'
#
loop_
_entity.id
_entity.type
_entity.pdbx_description
1 polymer ?
#
loop_
_entity_poly.entity_id
_entity_poly.type
_entity_poly.pdbx_seq_one_letter_code
_entity_poly.pdbx_strand_id
1 'polypeptide(L)'
;MDIVDASFYLPYAKPKLEANMLEGAKKTISEYVAKNQDDFDKITMAEADIELDMGDGIKVNGRIDLVKRCEISYDEKTYIVDFKTVITDVTECINAE
;
A
#
# COMPACT_ATOMS: atom_id res chain seq x y z
N MET A 1 18.09 -4.78 -1.02
CA MET A 1 17.10 -4.47 -2.08
C MET A 1 16.63 -5.78 -2.72
N ASP A 2 16.33 -6.77 -1.87
CA ASP A 2 16.18 -8.18 -2.25
C ASP A 2 14.72 -8.52 -2.62
N ILE A 3 13.77 -7.80 -2.01
CA ILE A 3 12.34 -8.09 -2.14
C ILE A 3 11.79 -7.87 -3.56
N VAL A 4 12.29 -6.85 -4.27
CA VAL A 4 11.87 -6.58 -5.65
C VAL A 4 12.41 -7.68 -6.56
N ASP A 5 13.69 -8.05 -6.40
CA ASP A 5 14.30 -9.09 -7.24
C ASP A 5 13.65 -10.46 -6.99
N ALA A 6 13.20 -10.75 -5.76
CA ALA A 6 12.48 -11.98 -5.43
C ALA A 6 11.01 -12.01 -5.93
N SER A 7 10.40 -10.85 -6.15
CA SER A 7 8.96 -10.72 -6.44
C SER A 7 8.67 -10.29 -7.88
N PHE A 8 9.67 -9.82 -8.62
CA PHE A 8 9.52 -9.29 -9.97
C PHE A 8 9.68 -10.38 -11.02
N TYR A 9 8.60 -10.69 -11.74
CA TYR A 9 8.61 -11.70 -12.79
C TYR A 9 7.69 -11.32 -13.96
N LEU A 10 8.29 -11.04 -15.12
CA LEU A 10 7.57 -10.66 -16.35
C LEU A 10 8.00 -11.54 -17.55
N PRO A 11 7.57 -12.80 -17.63
CA PRO A 11 8.12 -13.80 -18.57
C PRO A 11 7.92 -13.47 -20.06
N TYR A 12 6.98 -12.58 -20.39
CA TYR A 12 6.63 -12.22 -21.75
C TYR A 12 6.98 -10.77 -22.10
N ALA A 13 7.61 -10.03 -21.18
CA ALA A 13 8.03 -8.67 -21.44
C ALA A 13 9.23 -8.66 -22.40
N LYS A 14 9.28 -7.65 -23.28
CA LYS A 14 10.50 -7.38 -24.04
C LYS A 14 11.60 -6.94 -23.06
N PRO A 15 12.88 -7.26 -23.29
CA PRO A 15 13.96 -6.94 -22.35
C PRO A 15 14.00 -5.47 -21.92
N LYS A 16 13.71 -4.54 -22.84
CA LYS A 16 13.64 -3.10 -22.55
C LYS A 16 12.46 -2.73 -21.63
N LEU A 17 11.31 -3.36 -21.81
CA LEU A 17 10.13 -3.12 -20.96
C LEU A 17 10.38 -3.69 -19.56
N GLU A 18 10.92 -4.91 -19.49
CA GLU A 18 11.28 -5.57 -18.24
C GLU A 18 12.25 -4.73 -17.41
N ALA A 19 13.35 -4.25 -18.03
CA ALA A 19 14.33 -3.39 -17.37
C ALA A 19 13.71 -2.09 -16.84
N ASN A 20 12.88 -1.41 -17.65
CA ASN A 20 12.22 -0.17 -17.25
C ASN A 20 11.24 -0.38 -16.08
N MET A 21 10.46 -1.47 -16.10
CA MET A 21 9.51 -1.77 -15.03
C MET A 21 10.22 -2.20 -13.74
N LEU A 22 11.34 -2.93 -13.85
CA LEU A 22 12.17 -3.30 -12.70
C LEU A 22 12.78 -2.06 -12.04
N GLU A 23 13.32 -1.13 -12.83
CA GLU A 23 13.85 0.14 -12.33
C GLU A 23 12.75 0.96 -11.62
N GLY A 24 11.57 1.06 -12.24
CA GLY A 24 10.41 1.72 -11.65
C GLY A 24 10.00 1.10 -10.31
N ALA A 25 9.89 -0.23 -10.23
CA ALA A 25 9.57 -0.93 -8.99
C ALA A 25 10.62 -0.69 -7.88
N LYS A 26 11.91 -0.77 -8.23
CA LYS A 26 13.03 -0.48 -7.31
C LYS A 26 12.95 0.93 -6.76
N LYS A 27 12.70 1.91 -7.63
CA LYS A 27 12.55 3.32 -7.24
C LYS A 27 11.37 3.52 -6.31
N THR A 28 10.18 3.06 -6.68
CA THR A 28 8.95 3.24 -5.89
C THR A 28 9.08 2.64 -4.49
N ILE A 29 9.61 1.42 -4.37
CA ILE A 29 9.83 0.78 -3.06
C ILE A 29 10.85 1.55 -2.23
N SER A 30 11.92 2.03 -2.85
CA SER A 30 12.94 2.83 -2.13
C SER A 30 12.38 4.14 -1.59
N GLU A 31 11.58 4.84 -2.39
CA GLU A 31 10.92 6.08 -1.99
C GLU A 31 9.90 5.84 -0.86
N TYR A 32 9.13 4.75 -0.95
CA TYR A 32 8.19 4.37 0.10
C TYR A 32 8.91 4.09 1.43
N VAL A 33 9.97 3.27 1.40
CA VAL A 33 10.76 2.95 2.60
C VAL A 33 11.39 4.22 3.16
N ALA A 34 12.07 5.03 2.34
CA ALA A 34 12.71 6.25 2.80
C ALA A 34 11.73 7.22 3.48
N LYS A 35 10.49 7.29 2.99
CA LYS A 35 9.45 8.17 3.55
C LYS A 35 8.78 7.63 4.82
N ASN A 36 8.63 6.31 4.94
CA ASN A 36 7.74 5.70 5.95
C ASN A 36 8.45 4.78 6.95
N GLN A 37 9.75 4.49 6.79
CA GLN A 37 10.48 3.55 7.64
C GLN A 37 10.41 3.88 9.14
N ASP A 38 10.34 5.17 9.48
CA ASP A 38 10.25 5.63 10.88
C ASP A 38 8.91 5.29 11.55
N ASP A 39 7.91 4.86 10.76
CA ASP A 39 6.60 4.41 11.22
C ASP A 39 6.44 2.88 11.13
N PHE A 40 7.48 2.12 10.76
CA PHE A 40 7.31 0.68 10.55
C PHE A 40 7.04 -0.08 11.85
N ASP A 41 7.56 0.40 12.98
CA ASP A 41 7.27 -0.13 14.32
C ASP A 41 5.81 0.07 14.75
N LYS A 42 5.10 1.00 14.10
CA LYS A 42 3.68 1.30 14.33
C LYS A 42 2.74 0.44 13.49
N ILE A 43 3.27 -0.37 12.58
CA ILE A 43 2.47 -1.30 11.76
C ILE A 43 1.95 -2.41 12.67
N THR A 44 0.63 -2.53 12.74
CA THR A 44 -0.04 -3.55 13.55
C THR A 44 -0.47 -4.77 12.75
N MET A 45 -0.86 -4.57 11.48
CA MET A 45 -1.30 -5.64 10.58
C MET A 45 -0.94 -5.28 9.15
N ALA A 46 -0.65 -6.30 8.34
CA ALA A 46 -0.47 -6.19 6.90
C ALA A 46 -1.23 -7.34 6.23
N GLU A 47 -1.88 -7.06 5.10
CA GLU A 47 -2.65 -8.03 4.33
C GLU A 47 -3.69 -8.80 5.16
N ALA A 48 -4.47 -8.06 5.93
CA ALA A 48 -5.42 -8.60 6.90
C ALA A 48 -6.82 -8.78 6.30
N ASP A 49 -7.36 -9.99 6.36
CA ASP A 49 -8.75 -10.27 6.05
C ASP A 49 -9.68 -9.75 7.15
N ILE A 50 -10.79 -9.14 6.75
CA ILE A 50 -11.84 -8.64 7.64
C ILE A 50 -13.19 -9.20 7.27
N GLU A 51 -14.00 -9.48 8.30
CA GLU A 51 -15.42 -9.77 8.17
C GLU A 51 -16.15 -9.01 9.29
N LEU A 52 -17.07 -8.14 8.89
CA LEU A 52 -17.85 -7.30 9.80
C LEU A 52 -19.34 -7.49 9.50
N ASP A 53 -20.10 -7.82 10.53
CA ASP A 53 -21.57 -7.82 10.46
C ASP A 53 -22.07 -6.44 10.88
N MET A 54 -22.71 -5.73 9.96
CA MET A 54 -23.23 -4.37 10.19
C MET A 54 -24.68 -4.37 10.68
N GLY A 55 -25.29 -5.55 10.88
CA GLY A 55 -26.73 -5.68 11.15
C GLY A 55 -27.56 -5.58 9.89
N ASP A 56 -28.89 -5.73 10.03
CA ASP A 56 -29.86 -5.66 8.94
C ASP A 56 -29.58 -6.60 7.75
N GLY A 57 -28.86 -7.70 8.00
CA GLY A 57 -28.45 -8.67 6.99
C GLY A 57 -27.28 -8.23 6.11
N ILE A 58 -26.60 -7.12 6.45
CA ILE A 58 -25.43 -6.62 5.72
C ILE A 58 -24.15 -7.14 6.36
N LYS A 59 -23.36 -7.87 5.57
CA LYS A 59 -22.01 -8.30 5.93
C LYS A 59 -20.99 -7.68 4.99
N VAL A 60 -19.91 -7.15 5.56
CA VAL A 60 -18.78 -6.58 4.84
C VAL A 60 -17.60 -7.52 4.98
N ASN A 61 -17.14 -8.06 3.87
CA ASN A 61 -15.90 -8.83 3.80
C ASN A 61 -14.91 -8.09 2.90
N GLY A 62 -13.64 -8.10 3.28
CA GLY A 62 -12.59 -7.49 2.49
C GLY A 62 -11.20 -7.79 3.03
N ARG A 63 -10.19 -7.24 2.36
CA ARG A 63 -8.79 -7.34 2.75
C ARG A 63 -8.21 -5.94 2.85
N ILE A 64 -7.53 -5.66 3.95
CA ILE A 64 -6.85 -4.40 4.19
C ILE A 64 -5.35 -4.59 3.95
N ASP A 65 -4.76 -3.72 3.15
CA ASP A 65 -3.34 -3.80 2.83
C ASP A 65 -2.45 -3.55 4.05
N LEU A 66 -2.74 -2.47 4.81
CA LEU A 66 -1.95 -2.10 5.96
C LEU A 66 -2.79 -1.41 7.04
N VAL A 67 -2.57 -1.78 8.31
CA VAL A 67 -3.11 -1.08 9.48
C VAL A 67 -1.98 -0.65 10.40
N LYS A 68 -1.92 0.65 10.72
CA LYS A 68 -0.93 1.22 11.65
C LYS A 68 -1.58 2.06 12.74
N ARG A 69 -0.90 2.24 13.86
CA ARG A 69 -1.34 3.11 14.95
C ARG A 69 -0.38 4.28 15.14
N CYS A 70 -0.88 5.51 15.07
CA CYS A 70 -0.07 6.69 15.33
C CYS A 70 -0.69 7.51 16.46
N GLU A 71 0.15 7.97 17.38
CA GLU A 71 -0.23 9.00 18.35
C GLU A 71 -0.20 10.37 17.66
N ILE A 72 -1.33 11.07 17.70
CA ILE A 72 -1.38 12.48 17.31
C ILE A 72 -1.99 13.24 18.47
N SER A 73 -1.22 14.16 19.04
CA SER A 73 -1.70 15.09 20.08
C SER A 73 -2.35 14.39 21.28
N TYR A 74 -1.67 13.37 21.83
CA TYR A 74 -2.08 12.59 23.00
C TYR A 74 -3.25 11.60 22.79
N ASP A 75 -3.78 11.47 21.56
CA ASP A 75 -4.75 10.44 21.19
C ASP A 75 -4.12 9.41 20.23
N GLU A 76 -4.28 8.13 20.56
CA GLU A 76 -3.88 7.02 19.69
C GLU A 76 -4.94 6.81 18.61
N LYS A 77 -4.54 6.92 17.33
CA LYS A 77 -5.45 6.73 16.18
C LYS A 77 -5.02 5.54 15.35
N THR A 78 -6.02 4.75 14.92
CA THR A 78 -5.83 3.66 13.97
C THR A 78 -5.98 4.19 12.55
N TYR A 79 -5.01 3.89 11.70
CA TYR A 79 -4.97 4.25 10.29
C TYR A 79 -5.14 2.99 9.46
N ILE A 80 -6.11 3.00 8.56
CA ILE A 80 -6.32 2.00 7.53
C ILE A 80 -5.71 2.57 6.24
N VAL A 81 -4.75 1.86 5.68
CA VAL A 81 -4.01 2.27 4.48
C VAL A 81 -4.26 1.25 3.38
N ASP A 82 -4.64 1.76 2.21
CA ASP A 82 -4.81 1.00 0.97
C ASP A 82 -3.78 1.52 -0.04
N PHE A 83 -3.02 0.62 -0.65
CA PHE A 83 -1.97 0.97 -1.59
C PHE A 83 -2.54 1.09 -3.00
N LYS A 84 -2.52 2.31 -3.55
CA LYS A 84 -2.83 2.58 -4.94
C LYS A 84 -1.59 3.04 -5.71
N THR A 85 -1.43 2.52 -6.91
CA THR A 85 -0.50 3.09 -7.90
C THR A 85 -1.25 4.15 -8.71
N VAL A 86 -0.70 5.36 -8.79
CA VAL A 86 -1.26 6.40 -9.66
C VAL A 86 -0.30 6.73 -10.80
N ILE A 87 -0.88 7.07 -11.95
CA ILE A 87 -0.13 7.63 -13.10
C ILE A 87 -0.01 9.16 -12.95
N THR A 88 -0.90 9.79 -12.16
CA THR A 88 -0.96 11.24 -11.89
C THR A 88 -1.45 11.52 -10.46
N ASP A 89 -1.18 12.70 -9.92
CA ASP A 89 -1.36 13.03 -8.50
C ASP A 89 -2.80 12.80 -8.00
N VAL A 90 -2.96 12.03 -6.90
CA VAL A 90 -4.28 11.61 -6.33
C VAL A 90 -5.18 12.81 -6.02
N THR A 91 -4.58 13.97 -5.74
CA THR A 91 -5.27 15.22 -5.43
C THR A 91 -6.15 15.72 -6.59
N GLU A 92 -5.86 15.31 -7.83
CA GLU A 92 -6.68 15.64 -9.00
C GLU A 92 -7.91 14.73 -9.14
N CYS A 93 -7.88 13.52 -8.56
CA CYS A 93 -8.98 12.55 -8.68
C CYS A 93 -10.09 12.74 -7.64
N ILE A 94 -9.79 13.36 -6.49
CA ILE A 94 -10.76 13.53 -5.38
C ILE A 94 -11.70 14.74 -5.61
N ASN A 95 -11.30 15.70 -6.44
CA ASN A 95 -12.05 16.95 -6.66
C ASN A 95 -12.93 16.93 -7.93
N ALA A 96 -13.18 15.76 -8.51
CA ALA A 96 -13.88 15.61 -9.79
C ALA A 96 -15.36 15.17 -9.66
N GLU A 97 -15.98 15.30 -8.49
CA GLU A 97 -17.41 15.08 -8.26
C GLU A 97 -18.16 16.38 -7.93
#